data_AF-A0A1G4ASD8-F1
#
_entry.id   AF-A0A1G4ASD8-F1
#
_cell.length_a   1.000
_cell.length_b   1.000
_cell.length_c   1.000
_cell.angle_alpha   90.00
_cell.angle_beta   90.00
_cell.angle_gamma   90.00
#
_symmetry.space_group_name_H-M   'P 1'
#
loop_
_entity.id
_entity.type
_entity.pdbx_description
1 polymer ?
#
loop_
_entity_poly.entity_id
_entity_poly.type
_entity_poly.pdbx_seq_one_letter_code
_entity_poly.pdbx_strand_id
1 'polypeptide(L)'
;MYGDLIGIRPVDPDIFHLFSNSNTNPSPDVYNTKFTECVFHNFALTLDFSKKWISACVCRLMTSVDICHRSLTQVSYSQGSAPLVAQGQLNEKDISGQGSFHFSVLKKSINGTGDLTKSGFHESGINEGVIFVSIFEEDSIDGCMTLSL
;
A
#
# COMPACT_ATOMS: atom_id res chain seq x y z
N MET A 1 9.47 17.92 6.62
CA MET A 1 9.30 16.93 7.70
C MET A 1 8.68 15.70 7.08
N TYR A 2 9.37 14.56 7.11
CA TYR A 2 8.77 13.27 6.72
C TYR A 2 8.01 12.65 7.90
N GLY A 3 7.09 11.73 7.60
CA GLY A 3 5.75 11.73 8.19
C GLY A 3 5.59 11.08 9.56
N ASP A 4 5.06 11.86 10.52
CA ASP A 4 4.34 11.31 11.67
C ASP A 4 3.01 10.71 11.19
N LEU A 5 2.79 9.42 11.41
CA LEU A 5 1.48 8.82 11.19
C LEU A 5 0.56 9.28 12.32
N ILE A 6 -0.67 9.68 12.01
CA ILE A 6 -1.60 10.10 13.06
C ILE A 6 -1.92 8.91 13.95
N GLY A 7 -1.48 8.98 15.21
CA GLY A 7 -1.62 7.93 16.21
C GLY A 7 -0.42 6.98 16.32
N ILE A 8 0.56 7.06 15.42
CA ILE A 8 1.82 6.30 15.47
C ILE A 8 2.95 7.29 15.18
N ARG A 9 3.75 7.63 16.20
CA ARG A 9 4.99 8.37 15.98
C ARG A 9 6.11 7.35 15.78
N PRO A 10 6.50 7.02 14.53
CA PRO A 10 7.61 6.12 14.31
C PRO A 10 8.90 6.71 14.92
N VAL A 11 9.80 5.83 15.35
CA VAL A 11 11.10 6.23 15.93
C VAL A 11 11.94 6.97 14.89
N ASP A 12 11.79 6.61 13.62
CA ASP A 12 12.38 7.27 12.47
C ASP A 12 11.26 7.78 11.54
N PRO A 13 11.08 9.11 11.40
CA PRO A 13 10.06 9.69 10.53
C PRO A 13 10.41 9.60 9.03
N ASP A 14 11.65 9.20 8.68
CA ASP A 14 12.12 9.10 7.30
C ASP A 14 11.90 7.70 6.72
N ILE A 15 10.92 6.95 7.24
CA ILE A 15 10.57 5.62 6.76
C ILE A 15 9.34 5.73 5.85
N PHE A 16 9.49 5.20 4.63
CA PHE A 16 8.37 4.92 3.76
C PHE A 16 7.71 3.63 4.22
N HIS A 17 6.40 3.69 4.45
CA HIS A 17 5.60 2.53 4.84
C HIS A 17 4.55 2.23 3.77
N LEU A 18 4.41 0.97 3.42
CA LEU A 18 3.32 0.44 2.63
C LEU A 18 2.42 -0.36 3.56
N PHE A 19 1.21 0.15 3.78
CA PHE A 19 0.20 -0.52 4.57
C PHE A 19 -0.72 -1.34 3.69
N SER A 20 -1.14 -2.49 4.21
CA SER A 20 -2.20 -3.27 3.58
C SER A 20 -3.53 -3.00 4.28
N ASN A 21 -4.59 -2.82 3.49
CA ASN A 21 -5.92 -2.71 4.06
C ASN A 21 -6.30 -4.05 4.71
N SER A 22 -6.39 -4.07 6.03
CA SER A 22 -7.13 -5.10 6.74
C SER A 22 -8.15 -4.43 7.63
N ASN A 23 -9.24 -5.15 7.90
CA ASN A 23 -10.23 -4.78 8.91
C ASN A 23 -9.66 -4.87 10.35
N THR A 24 -8.36 -4.62 10.53
CA THR A 24 -7.65 -4.58 11.81
C THR A 24 -7.22 -3.14 12.07
N ASN A 25 -7.29 -2.71 13.33
CA ASN A 25 -6.80 -1.40 13.75
C ASN A 25 -5.66 -1.61 14.76
N PRO A 26 -4.41 -1.20 14.44
CA PRO A 26 -3.99 -0.55 13.20
C PRO A 26 -3.89 -1.53 12.00
N SER A 27 -3.89 -0.98 10.79
CA SER A 27 -3.55 -1.73 9.59
C SER A 27 -2.08 -2.19 9.66
N PRO A 28 -1.76 -3.44 9.26
CA PRO A 28 -0.42 -3.96 9.29
C PRO A 28 0.42 -3.32 8.18
N ASP A 29 1.66 -3.00 8.56
CA ASP A 29 2.72 -2.66 7.63
C ASP A 29 3.14 -3.92 6.87
N VAL A 30 3.14 -3.87 5.54
CA VAL A 30 3.55 -4.99 4.68
C VAL A 30 4.91 -4.77 4.05
N TYR A 31 5.40 -3.54 4.02
CA TYR A 31 6.74 -3.23 3.55
C TYR A 31 7.16 -1.85 4.01
N ASN A 32 8.39 -1.74 4.50
CA ASN A 32 8.98 -0.45 4.78
C ASN A 32 10.43 -0.36 4.32
N THR A 33 10.87 0.86 4.08
CA THR A 33 12.24 1.20 3.70
C THR A 33 12.51 2.64 4.08
N LYS A 34 13.77 3.00 4.26
CA LYS A 34 14.16 4.41 4.38
C LYS A 34 13.80 5.16 3.10
N PHE A 35 13.11 6.28 3.23
CA PHE A 35 12.85 7.21 2.15
C PHE A 35 14.09 8.09 1.96
N THR A 36 14.85 7.83 0.89
CA THR A 36 16.15 8.47 0.68
C THR A 36 16.02 9.53 -0.41
N GLU A 37 16.45 10.75 -0.11
CA GLU A 37 16.42 11.84 -1.09
C GLU A 37 17.23 11.49 -2.34
N CYS A 38 16.75 11.95 -3.50
CA CYS A 38 17.36 11.73 -4.81
C CYS A 38 17.53 10.26 -5.22
N VAL A 39 16.83 9.32 -4.56
CA VAL A 39 16.78 7.91 -4.94
C VAL A 39 15.41 7.60 -5.55
N PHE A 40 15.40 6.99 -6.73
CA PHE A 40 14.18 6.42 -7.28
C PHE A 40 13.82 5.16 -6.50
N HIS A 41 12.60 5.14 -5.97
CA HIS A 41 12.02 4.00 -5.29
C HIS A 41 11.00 3.35 -6.23
N ASN A 42 11.30 2.15 -6.70
CA ASN A 42 10.47 1.43 -7.65
C ASN A 42 9.56 0.48 -6.89
N PHE A 43 8.26 0.48 -7.21
CA PHE A 43 7.29 -0.40 -6.60
C PHE A 43 6.44 -1.07 -7.67
N ALA A 44 6.14 -2.35 -7.45
CA ALA A 44 5.07 -3.05 -8.14
C ALA A 44 4.18 -3.75 -7.13
N LEU A 45 2.87 -3.67 -7.38
CA LEU A 45 1.86 -4.39 -6.62
C LEU A 45 1.23 -5.40 -7.57
N THR A 46 1.49 -6.68 -7.33
CA THR A 46 0.78 -7.75 -8.03
C THR A 46 -0.55 -7.96 -7.34
N LEU A 47 -1.64 -7.81 -8.08
CA LEU A 47 -3.00 -8.00 -7.58
C LEU A 47 -3.63 -9.19 -8.29
N ASP A 48 -3.82 -10.28 -7.54
CA ASP A 48 -4.44 -11.49 -8.08
C ASP A 48 -5.91 -11.56 -7.72
N PHE A 49 -6.76 -11.05 -8.62
CA PHE A 49 -8.21 -11.09 -8.50
C PHE A 49 -8.78 -12.51 -8.76
N SER A 50 -7.98 -13.43 -9.29
CA SER A 50 -8.41 -14.74 -9.77
C SER A 50 -8.15 -15.87 -8.78
N LYS A 51 -7.10 -15.77 -7.96
CA LYS A 51 -6.76 -16.78 -6.95
C LYS A 51 -7.81 -16.80 -5.86
N LYS A 52 -8.76 -17.72 -6.02
CA LYS A 52 -9.70 -18.13 -4.98
C LYS A 52 -9.00 -19.19 -4.14
N TRP A 53 -8.48 -18.82 -2.97
CA TRP A 53 -8.19 -19.85 -1.98
C TRP A 53 -9.52 -20.47 -1.55
N ILE A 54 -9.72 -21.75 -1.84
CA ILE A 54 -10.79 -22.53 -1.21
C ILE A 54 -10.36 -22.77 0.24
N SER A 55 -10.51 -21.75 1.09
CA SER A 55 -10.62 -21.97 2.52
C SER A 55 -12.11 -22.06 2.81
N ALA A 56 -12.61 -23.28 3.02
CA ALA A 56 -13.97 -23.49 3.52
C ALA A 56 -14.06 -22.84 4.92
N CYS A 57 -14.52 -21.60 4.98
CA CYS A 57 -14.75 -20.93 6.24
C CYS A 57 -16.10 -21.44 6.77
N VAL A 58 -16.06 -22.32 7.77
CA VAL A 58 -17.30 -22.78 8.43
C VAL A 58 -17.79 -21.64 9.31
N CYS A 59 -18.77 -20.89 8.81
CA CYS A 59 -19.49 -19.92 9.63
C CYS A 59 -20.24 -20.68 10.73
N ARG A 60 -20.19 -20.20 11.98
CA ARG A 60 -20.73 -20.90 13.17
C ARG A 60 -22.26 -20.84 13.24
N LEU A 61 -22.92 -21.36 12.20
CA LEU A 61 -24.34 -21.70 12.14
C LEU A 61 -24.61 -22.70 10.99
N MET A 62 -23.71 -23.66 10.75
CA MET A 62 -23.91 -24.98 10.11
C MET A 62 -24.99 -25.15 9.00
N THR A 63 -25.21 -24.17 8.12
CA THR A 63 -26.14 -24.33 6.98
C THR A 63 -25.64 -23.79 5.63
N SER A 64 -24.48 -23.11 5.59
CA SER A 64 -23.84 -22.67 4.34
C SER A 64 -22.32 -22.89 4.35
N VAL A 65 -21.78 -23.37 3.22
CA VAL A 65 -20.35 -23.30 2.89
C VAL A 65 -20.19 -22.05 2.03
N ASP A 66 -19.70 -20.96 2.62
CA ASP A 66 -19.41 -19.74 1.88
C ASP A 66 -17.98 -19.84 1.32
N ILE A 67 -17.83 -19.71 -0.01
CA ILE A 67 -16.54 -19.57 -0.66
C ILE A 67 -16.03 -18.16 -0.35
N CYS A 68 -15.07 -18.04 0.56
CA CYS A 68 -14.37 -16.79 0.79
C CYS A 68 -13.53 -16.45 -0.44
N HIS A 69 -13.90 -15.38 -1.16
CA HIS A 69 -13.08 -14.82 -2.23
C HIS A 69 -11.97 -13.98 -1.59
N ARG A 70 -10.76 -14.54 -1.45
CA ARG A 70 -9.59 -13.82 -0.95
C ARG A 70 -8.58 -13.70 -2.07
N SER A 71 -8.31 -12.48 -2.50
CA SER A 71 -7.29 -12.19 -3.50
C SER A 71 -5.91 -12.12 -2.83
N LEU A 72 -4.86 -12.31 -3.62
CA LEU A 72 -3.48 -12.21 -3.14
C LEU A 72 -2.84 -10.93 -3.64
N THR A 73 -2.11 -10.26 -2.74
CA THR A 73 -1.28 -9.11 -3.07
C THR A 73 0.20 -9.43 -2.78
N GLN A 74 1.05 -9.20 -3.78
CA GLN A 74 2.51 -9.28 -3.64
C GLN A 74 3.12 -7.90 -3.82
N VAL A 75 4.03 -7.53 -2.93
CA VAL A 75 4.82 -6.31 -3.05
C VAL A 75 6.14 -6.68 -3.71
N SER A 76 6.58 -5.91 -4.69
CA SER A 76 7.94 -5.96 -5.22
C SER A 76 8.56 -4.57 -5.16
N TYR A 77 9.84 -4.51 -4.86
CA TYR A 77 10.56 -3.25 -4.63
C TYR A 77 12.00 -3.31 -5.13
N SER A 78 12.50 -2.17 -5.57
CA SER A 78 13.93 -1.92 -5.83
C SER A 78 14.26 -0.43 -5.74
N GLN A 79 15.55 -0.10 -5.84
CA GLN A 79 16.04 1.28 -5.87
C GLN A 79 16.84 1.57 -7.14
N GLY A 80 16.77 2.81 -7.61
CA GLY A 80 17.50 3.29 -8.78
C GLY A 80 17.15 2.45 -10.02
N SER A 81 18.16 1.89 -10.66
CA SER A 81 18.02 1.06 -11.86
C SER A 81 18.03 -0.46 -11.57
N ALA A 82 17.97 -0.86 -10.29
CA ALA A 82 17.97 -2.28 -9.95
C ALA A 82 16.64 -2.94 -10.34
N PRO A 83 16.64 -4.21 -10.78
CA PRO A 83 15.40 -4.93 -11.09
C PRO A 83 14.55 -5.11 -9.83
N LEU A 84 13.23 -5.12 -9.99
CA LEU A 84 12.27 -5.36 -8.92
C LEU A 84 12.46 -6.75 -8.30
N VAL A 85 12.42 -6.81 -6.97
CA VAL A 85 12.49 -8.06 -6.20
C VAL A 85 11.26 -8.19 -5.32
N ALA A 86 10.65 -9.38 -5.31
CA ALA A 86 9.52 -9.69 -4.44
C ALA A 86 9.90 -9.53 -2.96
N GLN A 87 9.04 -8.85 -2.20
CA GLN A 87 9.22 -8.52 -0.79
C GLN A 87 8.27 -9.33 0.08
N GLY A 88 8.78 -9.91 1.16
CA GLY A 88 7.95 -10.60 2.15
C GLY A 88 7.15 -11.77 1.59
N GLN A 89 6.04 -12.08 2.25
CA GLN A 89 5.11 -13.15 1.86
C GLN A 89 3.89 -12.57 1.14
N LEU A 90 3.18 -13.43 0.40
CA LEU A 90 1.89 -13.09 -0.20
C LEU A 90 0.88 -12.68 0.88
N ASN A 91 0.19 -11.58 0.64
CA ASN A 91 -0.81 -11.05 1.57
C ASN A 91 -2.21 -11.38 1.08
N GLU A 92 -2.98 -12.15 1.86
CA GLU A 92 -4.40 -12.38 1.60
C GLU A 92 -5.23 -11.13 1.90
N LYS A 93 -5.94 -10.61 0.90
CA LYS A 93 -6.75 -9.40 1.03
C LYS A 93 -8.02 -9.49 0.19
N ASP A 94 -9.06 -8.85 0.67
CA ASP A 94 -10.25 -8.60 -0.14
C ASP A 94 -10.01 -7.33 -0.96
N ILE A 95 -9.92 -7.48 -2.28
CA ILE A 95 -9.80 -6.38 -3.24
C ILE A 95 -11.06 -6.26 -4.11
N SER A 96 -12.18 -6.85 -3.68
CA SER A 96 -13.46 -6.74 -4.37
C SER A 96 -14.07 -5.36 -4.08
N GLY A 97 -13.98 -4.43 -5.04
CA GLY A 97 -14.39 -3.04 -4.77
C GLY A 97 -14.33 -2.02 -5.91
N GLN A 98 -14.12 -2.45 -7.16
CA GLN A 98 -14.11 -1.58 -8.35
C GLN A 98 -12.97 -0.54 -8.42
N GLY A 99 -11.72 -1.00 -8.32
CA GLY A 99 -10.60 -0.50 -9.14
C GLY A 99 -10.30 1.00 -9.14
N SER A 100 -10.39 1.69 -8.00
CA SER A 100 -9.92 3.08 -7.90
C SER A 100 -8.48 3.12 -7.41
N PHE A 101 -7.55 3.46 -8.30
CA PHE A 101 -6.15 3.73 -7.94
C PHE A 101 -5.91 5.23 -7.87
N HIS A 102 -5.28 5.68 -6.80
CA HIS A 102 -4.93 7.08 -6.61
C HIS A 102 -3.41 7.23 -6.65
N PHE A 103 -2.90 7.75 -7.76
CA PHE A 103 -1.48 8.07 -7.93
C PHE A 103 -1.26 9.54 -7.63
N SER A 104 -1.24 9.89 -6.35
CA SER A 104 -0.84 11.23 -5.91
C SER A 104 -0.43 11.21 -4.45
N VAL A 105 -0.19 12.39 -3.89
CA VAL A 105 0.11 12.57 -2.47
C VAL A 105 -1.08 13.22 -1.80
N LEU A 106 -1.55 12.63 -0.70
CA LEU A 106 -2.48 13.27 0.21
C LEU A 106 -1.74 13.55 1.53
N LYS A 107 -1.46 14.83 1.78
CA LYS A 107 -0.89 15.28 3.04
C LYS A 107 -2.01 15.64 4.01
N LYS A 108 -2.03 14.98 5.17
CA LYS A 108 -2.97 15.30 6.23
C LYS A 108 -2.43 16.44 7.10
N SER A 109 -3.31 17.37 7.48
CA SER A 109 -3.01 18.44 8.41
C SER A 109 -2.73 17.90 9.82
N ILE A 110 -1.94 18.64 10.61
CA ILE A 110 -1.60 18.27 11.99
C ILE A 110 -2.28 19.21 13.00
N ASN A 111 -2.31 18.82 14.29
CA ASN A 111 -2.72 19.66 15.43
C ASN A 111 -4.11 20.33 15.34
N GLY A 112 -5.04 19.78 14.55
CA GLY A 112 -6.44 20.25 14.51
C GLY A 112 -7.35 19.50 15.49
N THR A 113 -8.52 20.05 15.77
CA THR A 113 -9.59 19.39 16.54
C THR A 113 -10.80 19.11 15.67
N GLY A 114 -11.39 17.91 15.77
CA GLY A 114 -12.55 17.52 14.95
C GLY A 114 -12.19 17.29 13.49
N ASP A 115 -12.80 18.06 12.58
CA ASP A 115 -12.54 17.97 11.14
C ASP A 115 -11.18 18.59 10.78
N LEU A 116 -10.16 17.73 10.71
CA LEU A 116 -8.78 18.11 10.40
C LEU A 116 -8.62 18.79 9.04
N THR A 117 -9.55 18.60 8.09
CA THR A 117 -9.50 19.27 6.79
C THR A 117 -9.79 20.78 6.87
N LYS A 118 -10.38 21.23 7.99
CA LYS A 118 -10.77 22.63 8.23
C LYS A 118 -10.04 23.26 9.39
N SER A 119 -9.71 22.48 10.42
CA SER A 119 -9.11 22.98 11.66
C SER A 119 -7.62 22.65 11.79
N GLY A 120 -7.08 21.83 10.89
CA GLY A 120 -5.70 21.40 10.94
C GLY A 120 -4.73 22.45 10.43
N PHE A 121 -3.50 22.35 10.90
CA PHE A 121 -2.38 23.20 10.51
C PHE A 121 -1.54 22.55 9.41
N HIS A 122 -1.13 23.37 8.44
CA HIS A 122 -0.08 23.06 7.48
C HIS A 122 1.05 24.07 7.67
N GLU A 123 2.29 23.58 7.75
CA GLU A 123 3.47 24.43 7.83
C GLU A 123 3.56 25.35 6.60
N SER A 124 3.89 26.62 6.83
CA SER A 124 4.07 27.62 5.76
C SER A 124 5.52 27.71 5.31
N GLY A 125 5.74 28.22 4.09
CA GLY A 125 7.09 28.48 3.57
C GLY A 125 7.88 27.25 3.14
N ILE A 126 7.26 26.07 3.09
CA ILE A 126 7.89 24.84 2.60
C ILE A 126 7.48 24.56 1.16
N ASN A 127 8.42 24.05 0.37
CA ASN A 127 8.18 23.54 -0.97
C ASN A 127 8.28 22.01 -0.92
N GLU A 128 7.13 21.34 -0.99
CA GLU A 128 7.06 19.89 -1.02
C GLU A 128 6.74 19.43 -2.44
N GLY A 129 7.47 18.44 -2.93
CA GLY A 129 7.27 17.87 -4.24
C GLY A 129 7.58 16.38 -4.24
N VAL A 130 6.77 15.61 -4.97
CA VAL A 130 7.01 14.20 -5.24
C VAL A 130 7.02 14.02 -6.75
N ILE A 131 8.05 13.32 -7.24
CA ILE A 131 8.21 13.03 -8.66
C ILE A 131 7.73 11.60 -8.88
N PHE A 132 6.70 11.45 -9.70
CA PHE A 132 6.23 10.16 -10.18
C PHE A 132 6.67 9.97 -11.63
N VAL A 133 7.20 8.80 -11.93
CA VAL A 133 7.60 8.40 -13.28
C VAL A 133 7.16 6.97 -13.53
N SER A 134 6.95 6.63 -14.80
CA SER A 134 6.69 5.25 -15.25
C SER A 134 5.58 4.55 -14.46
N ILE A 135 4.43 5.23 -14.29
CA ILE A 135 3.23 4.61 -13.74
C ILE A 135 2.48 3.90 -14.87
N PHE A 136 2.29 2.60 -14.72
CA PHE A 136 1.50 1.78 -15.63
C PHE A 136 0.86 0.61 -14.87
N GLU A 137 -0.17 0.04 -15.48
CA GLU A 137 -0.78 -1.22 -15.07
C GLU A 137 -0.59 -2.21 -16.22
N GLU A 138 -0.08 -3.40 -15.93
CA GLU A 138 0.14 -4.45 -16.92
C GLU A 138 -0.71 -5.68 -16.59
N ASP A 139 -1.25 -6.32 -17.61
CA ASP A 139 -1.86 -7.64 -17.47
C ASP A 139 -0.76 -8.71 -17.52
N SER A 140 -0.60 -9.42 -16.41
CA SER A 140 0.40 -10.48 -16.23
C SER A 140 -0.23 -11.88 -16.24
N ILE A 141 -1.32 -12.08 -17.01
CA ILE A 141 -2.05 -13.36 -17.05
C ILE A 141 -1.19 -14.58 -17.44
N ASP A 142 -0.08 -14.36 -18.16
CA ASP A 142 0.92 -15.39 -18.52
C ASP A 142 2.00 -15.61 -17.43
N GLY A 143 1.84 -14.97 -16.26
CA GLY A 143 2.71 -15.14 -15.10
C GLY A 143 4.05 -14.39 -15.16
N CYS A 144 4.30 -13.59 -16.20
CA CYS A 144 5.48 -12.76 -16.33
C CYS A 144 5.15 -11.31 -15.98
N MET A 145 5.78 -10.79 -14.92
CA MET A 145 5.77 -9.36 -14.60
C MET A 145 7.04 -8.69 -15.14
N THR A 146 6.91 -7.47 -15.63
CA THR A 146 8.04 -6.66 -16.06
C THR A 146 8.80 -6.18 -14.83
N LEU A 147 10.01 -6.71 -14.61
CA LEU A 147 10.84 -6.37 -13.45
C LEU A 147 11.77 -5.17 -13.69
N SER A 148 11.85 -4.71 -14.94
CA SER A 148 12.62 -3.54 -15.39
C SER A 148 12.07 -3.02 -16.71
N LEU A 149 12.00 -1.71 -16.86
CA LEU A 149 11.73 -1.02 -18.13
C LEU A 149 13.03 -0.67 -18.86
#